data_AF-A0A2P7SK24-F1
#
_entry.id   AF-A0A2P7SK24-F1
#
_cell.length_a   1.000
_cell.length_b   1.000
_cell.length_c   1.000
_cell.angle_alpha   90.00
_cell.angle_beta   90.00
_cell.angle_gamma   90.00
#
_symmetry.space_group_name_H-M   'P 1'
#
loop_
_entity.id
_entity.type
_entity.pdbx_description
1 polymer ?
#
loop_
_entity_poly.entity_id
_entity_poly.type
_entity_poly.pdbx_seq_one_letter_code
_entity_poly.pdbx_strand_id
1 'polypeptide(L)' 'METVEISNRSDFAVWAIQRAQEIVTAEGAAFAIAARDMNEEALAETAAALGKAISEAMLEVFDGLVGD' A
#
# COMPACT_ATOMS: atom_id res chain seq x y z
N MET A 1 -2.92 -13.34 2.57
CA MET A 1 -2.03 -12.89 3.64
C MET A 1 -2.36 -13.72 4.86
N GLU A 2 -1.36 -14.29 5.52
CA GLU A 2 -1.56 -14.92 6.81
C GLU A 2 -1.91 -13.81 7.81
N THR A 3 -2.89 -14.02 8.70
CA THR A 3 -3.29 -13.01 9.67
C THR A 3 -2.12 -12.73 10.61
N VAL A 4 -1.59 -11.51 10.59
CA VAL A 4 -0.49 -11.10 11.47
C VAL A 4 -1.09 -10.46 12.71
N GLU A 5 -0.83 -11.05 13.88
CA GLU A 5 -1.18 -10.43 15.16
C GLU A 5 -0.22 -9.26 15.45
N ILE A 6 -0.77 -8.07 15.66
CA ILE A 6 0.00 -6.87 16.02
C ILE A 6 -0.20 -6.61 17.51
N SER A 7 0.69 -7.15 18.34
CA SER A 7 0.54 -7.09 19.80
C SER A 7 1.23 -5.87 20.42
N ASN A 8 2.12 -5.19 19.68
CA ASN A 8 2.81 -3.99 20.13
C ASN A 8 3.25 -3.04 18.98
N ARG A 9 3.77 -1.86 19.34
CA ARG A 9 4.21 -0.83 18.38
C ARG A 9 5.38 -1.28 17.48
N SER A 10 6.27 -2.13 17.99
CA SER A 10 7.39 -2.66 17.20
C SER A 10 6.88 -3.62 16.12
N ASP A 11 5.92 -4.48 16.47
CA ASP A 11 5.29 -5.40 15.53
C ASP A 11 4.55 -4.62 14.44
N PHE A 12 3.81 -3.57 14.83
CA PHE A 12 3.16 -2.66 13.89
C PHE A 12 4.15 -2.02 12.92
N ALA A 13 5.31 -1.58 13.41
CA ALA A 13 6.32 -0.97 12.56
C ALA A 13 6.87 -1.95 11.50
N VAL A 14 7.12 -3.21 11.90
CA VAL A 14 7.57 -4.26 10.97
C VAL A 14 6.48 -4.58 9.94
N TRP A 15 5.24 -4.77 10.40
CA TRP A 15 4.10 -4.99 9.53
C TRP A 15 3.92 -3.85 8.53
N ALA A 16 3.98 -2.60 8.99
CA ALA A 16 3.82 -1.42 8.14
C ALA A 16 4.91 -1.32 7.07
N ILE A 17 6.15 -1.69 7.39
CA ILE A 17 7.26 -1.74 6.42
C ILE A 17 6.99 -2.81 5.36
N GLN A 18 6.58 -4.02 5.78
CA GLN A 18 6.28 -5.11 4.85
C GLN A 18 5.11 -4.74 3.94
N ARG A 19 4.03 -4.21 4.52
CA ARG A 19 2.85 -3.77 3.77
C ARG A 19 3.18 -2.66 2.77
N ALA A 20 4.02 -1.69 3.16
CA ALA A 20 4.49 -0.65 2.26
C ALA A 20 5.34 -1.22 1.10
N GLN A 21 6.23 -2.17 1.38
CA GLN A 21 7.03 -2.85 0.36
C GLN A 21 6.17 -3.61 -0.64
N GLU A 22 5.14 -4.32 -0.17
CA GLU A 22 4.19 -5.03 -1.03
C GLU A 22 3.46 -4.06 -1.96
N ILE A 23 2.91 -2.97 -1.43
CA ILE A 23 2.19 -1.95 -2.20
C ILE A 23 3.10 -1.33 -3.27
N VAL A 24 4.32 -0.95 -2.89
CA VAL A 24 5.30 -0.38 -3.83
C VAL A 24 5.71 -1.40 -4.90
N THR A 25 5.83 -2.68 -4.54
CA THR A 25 6.18 -3.74 -5.50
C THR A 25 5.04 -4.03 -6.47
N ALA A 26 3.80 -4.07 -5.98
CA ALA A 26 2.61 -4.33 -6.79
C ALA A 26 2.27 -3.16 -7.73
N GLU A 27 2.21 -1.94 -7.19
CA GLU A 27 1.68 -0.77 -7.90
C GLU A 27 2.78 0.17 -8.42
N GLY A 28 3.94 0.21 -7.76
CA GLY A 28 5.01 1.17 -8.07
C GLY A 28 5.75 0.88 -9.38
N ALA A 29 5.84 -0.40 -9.79
CA ALA A 29 6.47 -0.77 -11.05
C ALA A 29 5.68 -0.24 -12.27
N ALA A 30 4.35 -0.38 -12.23
CA ALA A 30 3.47 0.12 -13.29
C ALA A 30 3.52 1.65 -13.38
N PHE A 31 3.48 2.34 -12.24
CA PHE A 31 3.62 3.79 -12.17
C PHE A 31 4.98 4.28 -12.71
N ALA A 32 6.07 3.61 -12.34
CA ALA A 32 7.41 3.94 -12.85
C ALA A 32 7.54 3.75 -14.37
N ILE A 33 6.93 2.70 -14.93
CA ILE A 33 6.90 2.46 -16.37
C ILE A 33 6.10 3.56 -17.08
N ALA A 34 4.91 3.89 -16.59
CA ALA A 34 4.08 4.95 -17.15
C ALA A 34 4.80 6.32 -17.16
N ALA A 35 5.50 6.64 -16.05
CA ALA A 35 6.30 7.85 -15.94
C ALA A 35 7.48 7.87 -16.94
N ARG A 36 8.21 6.75 -17.07
CA ARG A 36 9.32 6.61 -18.00
C ARG A 36 8.88 6.80 -19.45
N ASP A 37 7.74 6.22 -19.80
CA ASP A 37 7.21 6.23 -21.17
C ASP A 37 6.43 7.52 -21.49
N MET A 38 6.33 8.46 -20.53
CA MET A 38 5.58 9.73 -20.63
C MET A 38 4.12 9.54 -21.06
N ASN A 39 3.50 8.42 -20.64
CA ASN A 39 2.11 8.13 -20.94
C ASN A 39 1.23 8.75 -19.84
N GLU A 40 0.68 9.94 -20.09
CA GLU A 40 -0.09 10.71 -19.10
C GLU A 40 -1.36 9.97 -18.61
N GLU A 41 -2.05 9.25 -19.49
CA GLU A 41 -3.24 8.48 -19.14
C GLU A 41 -2.88 7.33 -18.19
N ALA A 42 -1.91 6.51 -18.58
CA ALA A 42 -1.42 5.42 -17.72
C ALA A 42 -0.80 5.95 -16.42
N LEU A 43 -0.16 7.12 -16.45
CA LEU A 43 0.43 7.75 -15.27
C LEU A 43 -0.65 8.13 -14.25
N ALA A 44 -1.77 8.69 -14.72
CA ALA A 44 -2.90 9.04 -13.86
C ALA A 44 -3.57 7.79 -13.27
N GLU A 45 -3.81 6.76 -14.09
CA GLU A 45 -4.42 5.51 -13.65
C GLU A 45 -3.58 4.79 -12.60
N THR A 46 -2.28 4.61 -12.87
CA THR A 46 -1.36 3.92 -11.96
C THR A 46 -1.08 4.72 -10.69
N ALA A 47 -1.09 6.06 -10.75
CA ALA A 47 -1.03 6.91 -9.56
C ALA A 47 -2.27 6.73 -8.67
N ALA A 48 -3.46 6.69 -9.27
CA ALA A 48 -4.70 6.47 -8.54
C ALA A 48 -4.75 5.08 -7.89
N ALA A 49 -4.28 4.04 -8.60
CA ALA A 49 -4.17 2.69 -8.07
C ALA A 49 -3.23 2.62 -6.85
N LEU A 50 -2.03 3.21 -6.96
CA LEU A 50 -1.08 3.29 -5.85
C LEU A 50 -1.67 4.04 -4.65
N GLY A 51 -2.29 5.20 -4.87
CA GLY A 51 -2.92 5.99 -3.80
C GLY A 51 -4.07 5.24 -3.12
N LYS A 52 -4.88 4.49 -3.88
CA LYS A 52 -5.95 3.65 -3.37
C LYS A 52 -5.40 2.53 -2.49
N ALA A 53 -4.38 1.82 -2.95
CA ALA A 53 -3.74 0.73 -2.19
C ALA A 53 -3.17 1.23 -0.85
N ILE A 54 -2.53 2.40 -0.83
CA ILE A 54 -2.05 3.03 0.41
C ILE A 54 -3.22 3.35 1.34
N SER A 55 -4.29 3.96 0.82
CA SER A 55 -5.45 4.35 1.62
C SER A 55 -6.17 3.14 2.22
N GLU A 56 -6.33 2.07 1.43
CA GLU A 56 -6.91 0.80 1.89
C GLU A 56 -6.08 0.17 3.01
N ALA A 57 -4.75 0.17 2.89
CA ALA A 57 -3.87 -0.33 3.95
C ALA A 57 -3.97 0.51 5.25
N MET A 58 -4.19 1.82 5.15
CA MET A 58 -4.42 2.67 6.33
C MET A 58 -5.77 2.38 6.98
N LEU A 59 -6.82 2.14 6.19
CA LEU A 59 -8.14 1.78 6.69
C LEU A 59 -8.13 0.40 7.34
N GLU A 60 -7.42 -0.58 6.77
CA GLU A 60 -7.24 -1.91 7.36
C GLU A 60 -6.65 -1.83 8.78
N VAL A 61 -5.65 -0.96 8.99
CA VAL A 61 -5.09 -0.70 10.33
C VAL A 61 -6.13 -0.05 11.23
N PHE A 62 -6.82 0.96 10.74
CA PHE A 62 -7.82 1.68 11.52
C PHE A 62 -8.95 0.74 11.99
N ASP A 63 -9.49 -0.07 11.08
CA ASP A 63 -10.55 -1.04 11.37
C ASP A 63 -10.08 -2.08 12.39
N GLY A 64 -8.83 -2.57 12.26
CA GLY A 64 -8.22 -3.47 13.24
C GLY A 64 -7.99 -2.84 14.63
N LEU A 65 -7.87 -1.51 14.72
CA LEU A 65 -7.70 -0.79 16.00
C LEU A 65 -9.02 -0.41 16.66
N VAL A 66 -10.04 -0.06 15.86
CA VAL A 66 -11.34 0.37 16.39
C VAL A 66 -12.05 -0.80 17.08
N GLY A 67 -11.87 -2.02 16.56
CA GLY A 67 -12.58 -3.20 17.05
C GLY A 67 -14.09 -3.07 16.80
N ASP A 68 -14.71 -4.09 16.24
CA ASP A 68 -16.18 -4.19 16.28
C ASP A 68 -16.67 -4.47 17.73
#